data_AF-A0A833HNW8-F1
#
_entry.id   AF-A0A833HNW8-F1
#
_cell.length_a   1.000
_cell.length_b   1.000
_cell.length_c   1.000
_cell.angle_alpha   90.00
_cell.angle_beta   90.00
_cell.angle_gamma   90.00
#
_symmetry.space_group_name_H-M   'P 1'
#
loop_
_entity.id
_entity.type
_entity.pdbx_description
1 polymer ?
#
loop_
_entity_poly.entity_id
_entity_poly.type
_entity_poly.pdbx_seq_one_letter_code
_entity_poly.pdbx_strand_id
1 'polypeptide(L)'
;MFFCDFLETGVVYHIAPINDFKKILERGIGYKDKVSYKSKYIEFHNFLDSFRTSDIPDWVERQKAIFASMNFKKHPCFHAHSVILAVKVYPERCWIANENRGNQLYEPFILKDIKEFRSANHYLNTKGAAMALQYWKTSLSFQDNIKKRMDLVRGYDAEVMIFHPIPPEDIKPLFIVSDHRILTIDQWRRIFCI
;
A
#
# COMPACT_ATOMS: atom_id res chain seq x y z
N MET A 1 0.80 -10.00 -14.92
CA MET A 1 1.25 -8.86 -14.10
C MET A 1 1.55 -7.68 -15.01
N PHE A 2 1.55 -6.45 -14.49
CA PHE A 2 1.89 -5.23 -15.24
C PHE A 2 3.40 -5.06 -15.37
N PHE A 3 4.14 -5.39 -14.31
CA PHE A 3 5.60 -5.36 -14.28
C PHE A 3 6.21 -6.77 -14.23
N CYS A 4 7.53 -6.86 -14.39
CA CYS A 4 8.33 -8.05 -14.10
C CYS A 4 8.27 -8.41 -12.60
N ASP A 5 8.65 -9.65 -12.27
CA ASP A 5 8.58 -10.16 -10.90
C ASP A 5 9.62 -9.49 -9.97
N PHE A 6 9.34 -9.48 -8.66
CA PHE A 6 10.29 -8.97 -7.67
C PHE A 6 11.62 -9.73 -7.72
N LEU A 7 11.60 -11.04 -7.97
CA LEU A 7 12.82 -11.85 -8.06
C LEU A 7 13.72 -11.45 -9.23
N GLU A 8 13.17 -10.80 -10.26
CA GLU A 8 13.91 -10.29 -11.41
C GLU A 8 14.35 -8.84 -11.19
N THR A 9 13.51 -8.03 -10.56
CA THR A 9 13.67 -6.58 -10.53
C THR A 9 14.26 -6.04 -9.23
N GLY A 10 14.10 -6.77 -8.11
CA GLY A 10 14.53 -6.34 -6.78
C GLY A 10 13.80 -5.11 -6.24
N VAL A 11 12.66 -4.74 -6.81
CA VAL A 11 11.88 -3.55 -6.42
C VAL A 11 10.42 -3.87 -6.20
N VAL A 12 9.77 -3.08 -5.35
CA VAL A 12 8.31 -3.04 -5.21
C VAL A 12 7.78 -1.72 -5.76
N TYR A 13 6.47 -1.61 -5.93
CA TYR A 13 5.86 -0.47 -6.61
C TYR A 13 5.02 0.37 -5.65
N HIS A 14 5.44 1.62 -5.45
CA HIS A 14 4.72 2.59 -4.63
C HIS A 14 3.94 3.55 -5.55
N ILE A 15 2.70 3.88 -5.16
CA ILE A 15 1.88 4.90 -5.81
C ILE A 15 1.78 6.09 -4.87
N ALA A 16 2.19 7.26 -5.36
CA ALA A 16 2.13 8.51 -4.61
C ALA A 16 1.29 9.57 -5.34
N PRO A 17 0.64 10.50 -4.63
CA PRO A 17 0.04 11.68 -5.24
C PRO A 17 1.09 12.48 -6.02
N ILE A 18 0.73 12.99 -7.20
CA ILE A 18 1.67 13.76 -8.03
C ILE A 18 2.19 15.02 -7.31
N ASN A 19 1.41 15.59 -6.39
CA ASN A 19 1.80 16.75 -5.59
C ASN A 19 2.96 16.46 -4.61
N ASP A 20 3.13 15.20 -4.20
CA ASP A 20 4.22 14.78 -3.32
C ASP A 20 5.51 14.48 -4.11
N PHE A 21 5.43 14.44 -5.45
CA PHE A 21 6.51 13.93 -6.29
C PHE A 21 7.82 14.69 -6.14
N LYS A 22 7.78 16.03 -6.06
CA LYS A 22 8.97 16.86 -5.81
C LYS A 22 9.64 16.49 -4.47
N LYS A 23 8.85 16.40 -3.40
CA LYS A 23 9.35 16.03 -2.06
C LYS A 23 10.00 14.65 -2.11
N ILE A 24 9.35 13.69 -2.77
CA ILE A 24 9.85 12.31 -2.89
C ILE A 24 11.20 12.28 -3.60
N LEU A 25 11.35 12.99 -4.72
CA LEU A 25 12.62 13.04 -5.46
C LEU A 25 13.74 13.74 -4.69
N GLU A 26 13.42 14.75 -3.88
CA GLU A 26 14.43 15.53 -3.15
C GLU A 26 14.81 14.91 -1.80
N ARG A 27 13.87 14.23 -1.13
CA ARG A 27 13.99 13.83 0.28
C ARG A 27 13.68 12.37 0.56
N GLY A 28 13.22 11.63 -0.45
CA GLY A 28 12.79 10.25 -0.31
C GLY A 28 11.40 10.15 0.34
N ILE A 29 11.08 8.94 0.80
CA ILE A 29 9.82 8.62 1.46
C ILE A 29 10.12 8.31 2.93
N GLY A 30 9.57 9.14 3.82
CA GLY A 30 9.71 8.96 5.26
C GLY A 30 8.86 7.81 5.78
N TYR A 31 9.45 6.95 6.61
CA TYR A 31 8.70 6.01 7.44
C TYR A 31 8.00 6.77 8.58
N LYS A 32 6.78 6.36 8.97
CA LYS A 32 5.96 7.03 9.98
C LYS A 32 5.62 8.49 9.62
N ASP A 33 5.92 8.95 8.40
CA ASP A 33 5.62 10.29 7.92
C ASP A 33 4.24 10.30 7.23
N LYS A 34 3.17 10.18 8.02
CA LYS A 34 1.79 10.26 7.55
C LYS A 34 1.25 11.71 7.53
N VAL A 35 2.10 12.71 7.34
CA VAL A 35 1.69 14.13 7.36
C VAL A 35 0.60 14.43 6.33
N SER A 36 0.59 13.78 5.16
CA SER A 36 -0.48 13.89 4.16
C SER A 36 -1.72 13.01 4.43
N TYR A 37 -1.65 12.09 5.40
CA TYR A 37 -2.68 11.08 5.73
C TYR A 37 -3.40 11.31 7.06
N LYS A 38 -2.98 12.32 7.84
CA LYS A 38 -3.28 12.49 9.27
C LYS A 38 -4.77 12.51 9.65
N SER A 39 -5.68 12.90 8.77
CA SER A 39 -7.11 13.03 9.11
C SER A 39 -8.02 11.91 8.58
N LYS A 40 -7.58 11.07 7.63
CA LYS A 40 -8.48 10.11 6.95
C LYS A 40 -8.21 8.65 7.25
N TYR A 41 -6.94 8.25 7.39
CA TYR A 41 -6.58 6.83 7.41
C TYR A 41 -6.01 6.36 8.75
N ILE A 42 -5.58 7.27 9.63
CA ILE A 42 -4.91 6.89 10.88
C ILE A 42 -5.80 6.05 11.79
N GLU A 43 -7.06 6.44 11.96
CA GLU A 43 -8.01 5.69 12.80
C GLU A 43 -8.33 4.31 12.20
N PHE A 44 -8.40 4.22 10.88
CA PHE A 44 -8.61 2.95 10.20
C PHE A 44 -7.42 2.01 10.37
N HIS A 45 -6.19 2.52 10.29
CA HIS A 45 -5.00 1.72 10.57
C HIS A 45 -4.95 1.28 12.03
N ASN A 46 -5.29 2.15 12.98
CA ASN A 46 -5.37 1.81 14.40
C ASN A 46 -6.41 0.73 14.67
N PHE A 47 -7.56 0.80 14.01
CA PHE A 47 -8.59 -0.23 14.05
C PHE A 47 -8.01 -1.57 13.61
N LEU A 48 -7.36 -1.64 12.44
CA LEU A 48 -6.71 -2.88 12.00
C LEU A 48 -5.62 -3.34 12.98
N ASP A 49 -4.71 -2.45 13.40
CA ASP A 49 -3.62 -2.76 14.34
C ASP A 49 -4.14 -3.31 15.67
N SER A 50 -5.34 -2.93 16.12
CA SER A 50 -5.96 -3.46 17.35
C SER A 50 -6.32 -4.95 17.29
N PHE A 51 -6.39 -5.55 16.09
CA PHE A 51 -6.62 -6.99 15.88
C PHE A 51 -5.33 -7.76 15.58
N ARG A 52 -4.17 -7.11 15.69
CA ARG A 52 -2.87 -7.75 15.48
C ARG A 52 -2.70 -8.89 16.49
N THR A 53 -2.25 -10.03 16.01
CA THR A 53 -2.04 -11.22 16.83
C THR A 53 -0.63 -11.22 17.43
N SER A 54 -0.42 -11.95 18.53
CA SER A 54 0.83 -11.92 19.30
C SER A 54 2.03 -12.58 18.60
N ASP A 55 1.78 -13.34 17.52
CA ASP A 55 2.80 -13.93 16.66
C ASP A 55 3.39 -12.93 15.66
N ILE A 56 2.73 -11.78 15.45
CA ILE A 56 3.24 -10.70 14.60
C ILE A 56 4.28 -9.90 15.38
N PRO A 57 5.49 -9.65 14.83
CA PRO A 57 6.51 -8.89 15.52
C PRO A 57 6.06 -7.47 15.90
N ASP A 58 6.51 -6.97 17.05
CA ASP A 58 6.05 -5.69 17.59
C ASP A 58 6.32 -4.49 16.68
N TRP A 59 7.38 -4.55 15.87
CA TRP A 59 7.75 -3.50 14.92
C TRP A 59 6.80 -3.41 13.71
N VAL A 60 5.97 -4.43 13.47
CA VAL A 60 4.99 -4.47 12.39
C VAL A 60 3.72 -3.74 12.84
N GLU A 61 3.67 -2.44 12.58
CA GLU A 61 2.54 -1.57 12.91
C GLU A 61 2.01 -0.87 11.65
N ARG A 62 0.85 -1.30 11.15
CA ARG A 62 0.28 -0.82 9.88
C ARG A 62 0.18 0.71 9.85
N GLN A 63 -0.14 1.34 10.97
CA GLN A 63 -0.22 2.80 11.06
C GLN A 63 1.09 3.51 10.68
N LYS A 64 2.26 2.87 10.82
CA LYS A 64 3.58 3.45 10.53
C LYS A 64 4.12 3.12 9.14
N ALA A 65 3.57 2.11 8.47
CA ALA A 65 4.09 1.58 7.22
C ALA A 65 3.99 2.56 6.04
N ILE A 66 4.96 2.47 5.13
CA ILE A 66 4.82 2.92 3.74
C ILE A 66 4.20 1.75 2.96
N PHE A 67 3.18 2.04 2.14
CA PHE A 67 2.48 1.00 1.38
C PHE A 67 2.98 0.92 -0.06
N ALA A 68 3.24 -0.30 -0.52
CA ALA A 68 3.58 -0.60 -1.90
C ALA A 68 2.91 -1.90 -2.33
N SER A 69 3.11 -2.29 -3.58
CA SER A 69 2.63 -3.56 -4.11
C SER A 69 3.79 -4.35 -4.71
N MET A 70 3.75 -5.67 -4.58
CA MET A 70 4.72 -6.56 -5.25
C MET A 70 4.63 -6.42 -6.78
N ASN A 71 3.41 -6.25 -7.28
CA ASN A 71 3.12 -6.02 -8.69
C ASN A 71 1.65 -5.56 -8.83
N PHE A 72 1.23 -5.25 -10.06
CA PHE A 72 -0.15 -4.98 -10.39
C PHE A 72 -0.70 -5.99 -11.39
N LYS A 73 -2.02 -6.12 -11.45
CA LYS A 73 -2.72 -6.88 -12.52
C LYS A 73 -2.39 -6.26 -13.88
N LYS A 74 -2.51 -7.05 -14.96
CA LYS A 74 -2.13 -6.64 -16.33
C LYS A 74 -2.83 -5.35 -16.80
N HIS A 75 -4.05 -5.11 -16.32
CA HIS A 75 -4.84 -3.91 -16.60
C HIS A 75 -5.23 -3.25 -15.27
N PRO A 76 -4.31 -2.50 -14.63
CA PRO A 76 -4.57 -1.87 -13.36
C PRO A 76 -5.42 -0.61 -13.54
N CYS A 77 -6.32 -0.35 -12.59
CA CYS A 77 -7.07 0.90 -12.50
C CYS A 77 -6.38 1.81 -11.49
N PHE A 78 -5.37 2.56 -11.93
CA PHE A 78 -4.71 3.52 -11.06
C PHE A 78 -5.57 4.76 -10.85
N HIS A 79 -5.48 5.35 -9.66
CA HIS A 79 -6.07 6.66 -9.41
C HIS A 79 -5.32 7.73 -10.22
N ALA A 80 -6.08 8.60 -10.88
CA ALA A 80 -5.53 9.74 -11.59
C ALA A 80 -4.74 10.67 -10.67
N HIS A 81 -3.90 11.52 -11.28
CA HIS A 81 -3.01 12.46 -10.60
C HIS A 81 -2.03 11.78 -9.64
N SER A 82 -1.51 10.63 -10.06
CA SER A 82 -0.57 9.82 -9.29
C SER A 82 0.72 9.59 -10.07
N VAL A 83 1.80 9.31 -9.35
CA VAL A 83 3.07 8.81 -9.89
C VAL A 83 3.28 7.37 -9.42
N ILE A 84 3.72 6.52 -10.34
CA ILE A 84 4.12 5.14 -10.05
C ILE A 84 5.64 5.11 -9.93
N LEU A 85 6.11 4.61 -8.79
CA LEU A 85 7.52 4.58 -8.41
C LEU A 85 7.94 3.12 -8.21
N ALA A 86 9.04 2.70 -8.83
CA ALA A 86 9.78 1.52 -8.38
C ALA A 86 10.67 1.93 -7.21
N VAL A 87 10.60 1.18 -6.12
CA VAL A 87 11.38 1.43 -4.91
C VAL A 87 12.13 0.19 -4.46
N LYS A 88 13.41 0.36 -4.11
CA LYS A 88 14.18 -0.71 -3.44
C LYS A 88 13.81 -0.75 -1.96
N VAL A 89 13.78 -1.95 -1.41
CA VAL A 89 13.38 -2.20 -0.01
C VAL A 89 14.31 -3.21 0.63
N TYR A 90 14.33 -3.20 1.96
CA TYR A 90 14.97 -4.21 2.80
C TYR A 90 13.92 -5.27 3.18
N PRO A 91 13.91 -6.48 2.56
CA PRO A 91 12.86 -7.47 2.77
C PRO A 91 12.65 -7.87 4.24
N GLU A 92 13.71 -7.87 5.05
CA GLU A 92 13.67 -8.17 6.48
C GLU A 92 12.95 -7.10 7.31
N ARG A 93 12.72 -5.91 6.74
CA ARG A 93 11.94 -4.82 7.32
C ARG A 93 10.63 -4.59 6.57
N CYS A 94 10.14 -5.62 5.88
CA CYS A 94 8.88 -5.57 5.16
C CYS A 94 7.95 -6.69 5.60
N TRP A 95 6.65 -6.40 5.52
CA TRP A 95 5.58 -7.35 5.82
C TRP A 95 4.56 -7.35 4.68
N ILE A 96 3.93 -8.49 4.42
CA ILE A 96 2.94 -8.62 3.36
C ILE A 96 1.61 -9.01 3.97
N ALA A 97 0.54 -8.34 3.52
CA ALA A 97 -0.82 -8.62 3.93
C ALA A 97 -1.77 -8.63 2.73
N ASN A 98 -2.94 -9.23 2.92
CA ASN A 98 -3.97 -9.30 1.89
C ASN A 98 -4.85 -8.04 1.94
N GLU A 99 -4.59 -7.10 1.03
CA GLU A 99 -5.28 -5.82 0.91
C GLU A 99 -6.80 -5.98 0.76
N ASN A 100 -7.26 -7.02 0.05
CA ASN A 100 -8.68 -7.29 -0.14
C ASN A 100 -9.45 -7.39 1.19
N ARG A 101 -8.80 -7.87 2.25
CA ARG A 101 -9.39 -7.95 3.59
C ARG A 101 -9.48 -6.59 4.26
N GLY A 102 -8.48 -5.74 4.05
CA GLY A 102 -8.49 -4.36 4.54
C GLY A 102 -9.51 -3.50 3.79
N ASN A 103 -9.51 -3.55 2.46
CA ASN A 103 -10.34 -2.67 1.63
C ASN A 103 -11.84 -2.84 1.90
N GLN A 104 -12.32 -4.07 2.17
CA GLN A 104 -13.72 -4.31 2.54
C GLN A 104 -14.17 -3.63 3.84
N LEU A 105 -13.21 -3.22 4.69
CA LEU A 105 -13.49 -2.59 5.97
C LEU A 105 -13.48 -1.07 5.89
N TYR A 106 -12.87 -0.49 4.85
CA TYR A 106 -12.61 0.94 4.80
C TYR A 106 -13.89 1.77 4.69
N GLU A 107 -14.76 1.52 3.72
CA GLU A 107 -16.00 2.29 3.58
C GLU A 107 -16.93 2.12 4.79
N PRO A 108 -17.19 0.91 5.31
CA PRO A 108 -17.95 0.76 6.56
C PRO A 108 -17.33 1.52 7.73
N PHE A 109 -16.00 1.56 7.82
CA PHE A 109 -15.28 2.27 8.89
C PHE A 109 -15.48 3.78 8.82
N ILE A 110 -15.37 4.38 7.63
CA ILE A 110 -15.53 5.84 7.46
C ILE A 110 -17.00 6.27 7.60
N LEU A 111 -17.96 5.43 7.18
CA LEU A 111 -19.39 5.77 7.19
C LEU A 111 -20.04 5.55 8.57
N LYS A 112 -19.40 4.84 9.50
CA LYS A 112 -20.02 4.38 10.77
C LYS A 112 -20.61 5.50 11.65
N ASP A 113 -20.11 6.72 11.51
CA ASP A 113 -20.53 7.88 12.31
C ASP A 113 -21.61 8.73 11.62
N ILE A 114 -21.92 8.45 10.35
CA ILE A 114 -23.00 9.09 9.60
C ILE A 114 -24.33 8.46 10.01
N LYS A 115 -25.36 9.28 10.30
CA LYS A 115 -26.63 8.85 10.89
C LYS A 115 -27.30 7.73 10.10
N GLU A 116 -27.29 7.84 8.77
CA GLU A 116 -27.88 6.91 7.82
C GLU A 116 -27.16 5.55 7.77
N PHE A 117 -25.89 5.50 8.20
CA PHE A 117 -25.03 4.32 8.11
C PHE A 117 -24.57 3.77 9.48
N ARG A 118 -25.17 4.20 10.59
CA ARG A 118 -24.77 3.75 11.95
C ARG A 118 -24.76 2.22 12.13
N SER A 119 -25.57 1.50 11.36
CA SER A 119 -25.59 0.02 11.34
C SER A 119 -24.24 -0.58 10.91
N ALA A 120 -23.37 0.18 10.24
CA ALA A 120 -22.00 -0.21 9.95
C ALA A 120 -21.18 -0.50 11.22
N ASN A 121 -21.48 0.12 12.37
CA ASN A 121 -20.85 -0.23 13.64
C ASN A 121 -21.11 -1.69 14.03
N HIS A 122 -22.32 -2.20 13.80
CA HIS A 122 -22.63 -3.61 14.08
C HIS A 122 -21.82 -4.54 13.15
N TYR A 123 -21.69 -4.17 11.87
CA TYR A 123 -20.85 -4.91 10.93
C TYR A 123 -19.38 -4.91 11.39
N LEU A 124 -18.81 -3.76 11.73
CA LEU A 124 -17.43 -3.61 12.19
C LEU A 124 -17.15 -4.43 13.46
N ASN A 125 -18.09 -4.44 14.42
CA ASN A 125 -17.95 -5.17 15.68
C ASN A 125 -18.20 -6.69 15.55
N THR A 126 -18.62 -7.18 14.38
CA THR A 126 -18.90 -8.60 14.13
C THR A 126 -18.05 -9.13 12.98
N LYS A 127 -18.58 -9.07 11.75
CA LYS A 127 -17.91 -9.54 10.53
C LYS A 127 -16.62 -8.76 10.28
N GLY A 128 -16.62 -7.46 10.54
CA GLY A 128 -15.47 -6.58 10.40
C GLY A 128 -14.30 -7.00 11.28
N ALA A 129 -14.54 -7.20 12.57
CA ALA A 129 -13.57 -7.71 13.53
C ALA A 129 -12.98 -9.07 13.11
N ALA A 130 -13.84 -9.99 12.64
CA ALA A 130 -13.37 -11.28 12.12
C ALA A 130 -12.47 -11.11 10.89
N MET A 131 -12.79 -10.18 9.97
CA MET A 131 -11.95 -9.90 8.80
C MET A 131 -10.64 -9.19 9.17
N ALA A 132 -10.65 -8.27 10.11
CA ALA A 132 -9.44 -7.61 10.62
C ALA A 132 -8.49 -8.62 11.28
N LEU A 133 -9.04 -9.58 12.03
CA LEU A 133 -8.24 -10.70 12.56
C LEU A 133 -7.67 -11.58 11.43
N GLN A 134 -8.47 -11.88 10.40
CA GLN A 134 -8.02 -12.66 9.25
C GLN A 134 -6.97 -11.93 8.41
N TYR A 135 -7.04 -10.59 8.32
CA TYR A 135 -6.01 -9.77 7.68
C TYR A 135 -4.64 -10.07 8.31
N TRP A 136 -4.54 -10.05 9.64
CA TRP A 136 -3.29 -10.37 10.34
C TRP A 136 -2.92 -11.86 10.29
N LYS A 137 -3.88 -12.77 10.53
CA LYS A 137 -3.61 -14.23 10.51
C LYS A 137 -3.14 -14.75 9.15
N THR A 138 -3.48 -14.06 8.07
CA THR A 138 -3.04 -14.42 6.70
C THR A 138 -1.90 -13.56 6.18
N SER A 139 -1.42 -12.62 6.99
CA SER A 139 -0.23 -11.83 6.70
C SER A 139 1.04 -12.62 7.03
N LEU A 140 2.16 -12.23 6.44
CA LEU A 140 3.44 -12.91 6.60
C LEU A 140 4.61 -11.97 6.35
N SER A 141 5.80 -12.38 6.81
CA SER A 141 7.03 -11.66 6.49
C SER A 141 7.26 -11.63 4.99
N PHE A 142 7.89 -10.57 4.48
CA PHE A 142 8.23 -10.49 3.06
C PHE A 142 9.12 -11.66 2.63
N GLN A 143 10.07 -12.05 3.49
CA GLN A 143 10.97 -13.18 3.24
C GLN A 143 10.23 -14.52 3.13
N ASP A 144 9.20 -14.74 3.94
CA ASP A 144 8.36 -15.92 3.80
C ASP A 144 7.53 -15.86 2.53
N ASN A 145 7.03 -14.69 2.15
CA ASN A 145 6.30 -14.55 0.90
C ASN A 145 7.18 -14.82 -0.32
N ILE A 146 8.44 -14.43 -0.34
CA ILE A 146 9.38 -14.80 -1.41
C ILE A 146 9.42 -16.32 -1.62
N LYS A 147 9.34 -17.10 -0.54
CA LYS A 147 9.36 -18.57 -0.58
C LYS A 147 8.00 -19.18 -0.90
N LYS A 148 6.94 -18.69 -0.25
CA LYS A 148 5.58 -19.25 -0.31
C LYS A 148 4.74 -18.72 -1.48
N ARG A 149 5.10 -17.55 -1.99
CA ARG A 149 4.42 -16.80 -3.06
C ARG A 149 2.93 -16.63 -2.83
N MET A 150 2.53 -16.21 -1.63
CA MET A 150 1.13 -15.93 -1.31
C MET A 150 0.57 -14.82 -2.21
N ASP A 151 1.41 -13.89 -2.64
CA ASP A 151 1.09 -12.85 -3.64
C ASP A 151 0.60 -13.37 -5.00
N LEU A 152 0.89 -14.63 -5.34
CA LEU A 152 0.41 -15.25 -6.57
C LEU A 152 -0.89 -16.05 -6.38
N VAL A 153 -1.34 -16.24 -5.14
CA VAL A 153 -2.57 -16.99 -4.84
C VAL A 153 -3.79 -16.17 -5.21
N ARG A 154 -4.74 -16.78 -5.92
CA ARG A 154 -5.97 -16.12 -6.34
C ARG A 154 -6.72 -15.55 -5.13
N GLY A 155 -7.01 -14.26 -5.16
CA GLY A 155 -7.73 -13.54 -4.10
C GLY A 155 -6.83 -12.99 -2.99
N TYR A 156 -5.51 -13.18 -3.09
CA TYR A 156 -4.53 -12.53 -2.24
C TYR A 156 -3.99 -11.29 -2.98
N ASP A 157 -4.47 -10.11 -2.59
CA ASP A 157 -3.94 -8.85 -3.13
C ASP A 157 -2.80 -8.39 -2.22
N ALA A 158 -1.56 -8.64 -2.64
CA ALA A 158 -0.40 -8.46 -1.77
C ALA A 158 -0.02 -6.98 -1.63
N GLU A 159 -0.43 -6.39 -0.51
CA GLU A 159 0.05 -5.11 -0.03
C GLU A 159 1.36 -5.33 0.74
N VAL A 160 2.39 -4.59 0.34
CA VAL A 160 3.69 -4.55 0.99
C VAL A 160 3.70 -3.39 1.99
N MET A 161 3.89 -3.71 3.26
CA MET A 161 4.13 -2.76 4.34
C MET A 161 5.64 -2.63 4.57
N ILE A 162 6.18 -1.44 4.33
CA ILE A 162 7.62 -1.14 4.43
C ILE A 162 7.87 -0.37 5.73
N PHE A 163 8.78 -0.87 6.56
CA PHE A 163 9.07 -0.35 7.90
C PHE A 163 10.45 0.31 8.01
N HIS A 164 10.86 1.00 6.95
CA HIS A 164 12.07 1.80 6.92
C HIS A 164 11.89 2.97 5.93
N PRO A 165 12.63 4.09 6.10
CA PRO A 165 12.62 5.15 5.11
C PRO A 165 13.23 4.66 3.79
N ILE A 166 12.80 5.25 2.68
CA ILE A 166 13.31 4.96 1.33
C ILE A 166 14.03 6.23 0.84
N PRO A 167 15.36 6.20 0.70
CA PRO A 167 16.11 7.39 0.27
C PRO A 167 15.92 7.67 -1.22
N PRO A 168 16.14 8.90 -1.71
CA PRO A 168 15.94 9.28 -3.11
C PRO A 168 16.61 8.35 -4.14
N GLU A 169 17.83 7.92 -3.88
CA GLU A 169 18.64 7.04 -4.74
C GLU A 169 18.03 5.65 -4.98
N ASP A 170 17.12 5.24 -4.10
CA ASP A 170 16.40 3.97 -4.18
C ASP A 170 15.02 4.10 -4.85
N ILE A 171 14.69 5.28 -5.37
CA ILE A 171 13.40 5.60 -5.98
C ILE A 171 13.57 5.89 -7.47
N LYS A 172 12.88 5.10 -8.30
CA LYS A 172 12.82 5.32 -9.75
C LYS A 172 11.39 5.63 -10.20
N PRO A 173 11.12 6.84 -10.73
CA PRO A 173 9.82 7.13 -11.31
C PRO A 173 9.62 6.37 -12.61
N LEU A 174 8.47 5.72 -12.75
CA LEU A 174 8.15 4.90 -13.91
C LEU A 174 7.08 5.56 -14.79
N PHE A 175 5.96 5.95 -14.17
CA PHE A 175 4.80 6.48 -14.89
C PHE A 175 4.17 7.66 -14.15
N ILE A 176 3.55 8.54 -14.93
CA ILE A 176 2.58 9.54 -14.47
C ILE A 176 1.20 9.10 -14.95
N VAL A 177 0.25 9.03 -14.01
CA VAL A 177 -1.15 8.69 -14.25
C VAL A 177 -1.95 9.99 -14.22
N SER A 178 -2.57 10.36 -15.33
CA SER A 178 -3.57 11.42 -15.43
C SER A 178 -4.96 10.83 -15.66
N ASP A 179 -6.00 11.67 -15.66
CA ASP A 179 -7.39 11.23 -15.89
C ASP A 179 -7.60 10.44 -17.18
N HIS A 180 -6.73 10.65 -18.17
CA HIS A 180 -6.91 10.12 -19.51
C HIS A 180 -5.76 9.23 -19.98
N ARG A 181 -4.61 9.25 -19.31
CA ARG A 181 -3.38 8.62 -19.82
C ARG A 181 -2.50 8.09 -18.70
N ILE A 182 -1.85 6.97 -18.98
CA ILE A 182 -0.70 6.48 -18.23
C ILE A 182 0.51 6.64 -19.14
N LEU A 183 1.44 7.51 -18.77
CA LEU A 183 2.61 7.85 -19.58
C LEU A 183 3.89 7.55 -18.83
N THR A 184 4.87 6.96 -19.50
CA THR A 184 6.23 6.89 -18.95
C THR A 184 6.79 8.29 -18.75
N ILE A 185 7.80 8.44 -17.89
CA ILE A 185 8.47 9.73 -17.65
C ILE A 185 9.00 10.33 -18.96
N ASP A 186 9.59 9.52 -19.83
CA ASP A 186 10.13 9.99 -21.11
C ASP A 186 9.04 10.45 -22.07
N GLN A 187 7.92 9.71 -22.15
CA GLN A 187 6.77 10.15 -22.94
C GLN A 187 6.19 11.46 -22.41
N TRP A 188 6.08 11.61 -21.09
CA TRP A 188 5.57 12.85 -20.48
C TRP A 188 6.47 14.05 -20.83
N ARG A 189 7.79 13.90 -20.66
CA ARG A 189 8.77 14.93 -21.02
C ARG A 189 8.70 15.32 -22.48
N ARG A 190 8.64 14.34 -23.40
CA ARG A 190 8.53 14.62 -24.85
C ARG A 190 7.29 15.42 -25.24
N ILE A 191 6.19 15.28 -24.50
CA ILE A 191 4.93 15.96 -24.81
C ILE A 191 4.88 17.35 -24.17
N PHE A 192 5.36 17.50 -22.93
CA PHE A 192 5.09 18.68 -22.11
C PHE A 192 6.33 19.50 -21.68
N CYS A 193 7.54 19.01 -21.95
CA CYS A 193 8.80 19.71 -21.63
C CYS A 193 9.53 20.04 -22.94
N ILE A 194 9.08 21.11 -23.60
CA ILE A 194 9.64 21.66 -24.84
C ILE A 194 10.54 22.84 -24.49
#